data_AF-A0A1F6C2A5-F1
#
_entry.id   AF-A0A1F6C2A5-F1
#
_cell.length_a   1.000
_cell.length_b   1.000
_cell.length_c   1.000
_cell.angle_alpha   90.00
_cell.angle_beta   90.00
_cell.angle_gamma   90.00
#
_symmetry.space_group_name_H-M   'P 1'
#
loop_
_entity.id
_entity.type
_entity.pdbx_description
1 polymer ?
#
loop_
_entity_poly.entity_id
_entity_poly.type
_entity_poly.pdbx_seq_one_letter_code
_entity_poly.pdbx_strand_id
1 'polypeptide(L)'
;MERDRPKDDEAMPWEEGVRPLLEVAEITMQGGALELGERDLKVAGNVYRGGVVRGVGGVSVQGHVAGSLTQRCVIEVGGDVAVKGDVQGARIRCRSLRVEGNLEQVEVLSDREVEVGGRLVEAEVQVGMWGQEYAQIRGLARDISHGEAELNAMEGRIRMASRRFLRDYGNIDVQFGNVITKSRRGIEVDLKDIYRILRDRPEEEVDRGLQEFFFKVIVGALTRTNRTYVSQNPSRQNIFLKLVSELREHMVEVRAKDKRQAHTQEMKQQQQELIEMLSAPTPWGVTVRGQVGPATTIRLLQFRRSVHDAEAGSDSERRAAAASASPRPHEGEASVDLDRRAAYLRVVSTEGEELTLNLSSMDGTTNEKKGVSRGELSSVRVSLKGGLPVWEGIQGT
;
A
#
# COMPACT_ATOMS: atom_id res chain seq x y z
N MET A 1 -2.57 -58.22 -2.41
CA MET A 1 -3.39 -57.15 -3.02
C MET A 1 -3.59 -56.08 -1.97
N GLU A 2 -2.55 -55.29 -1.75
CA GLU A 2 -2.62 -54.04 -1.01
C GLU A 2 -3.33 -53.00 -1.89
N ARG A 3 -4.30 -52.28 -1.32
CA ARG A 3 -4.94 -51.16 -1.99
C ARG A 3 -4.20 -49.89 -1.57
N ASP A 4 -3.50 -49.31 -2.53
CA ASP A 4 -2.98 -47.95 -2.48
C ASP A 4 -4.09 -46.96 -2.11
N ARG A 5 -3.86 -46.18 -1.05
CA ARG A 5 -4.55 -44.91 -0.82
C ARG A 5 -3.69 -43.82 -1.47
N PRO A 6 -4.25 -42.91 -2.28
CA PRO A 6 -3.50 -41.72 -2.67
C PRO A 6 -3.37 -40.80 -1.44
N LYS A 7 -2.11 -40.50 -1.10
CA LYS A 7 -1.74 -39.40 -0.20
C LYS A 7 -1.57 -38.15 -1.06
N ASP A 8 -2.65 -37.41 -1.24
CA ASP A 8 -2.57 -36.04 -1.74
C ASP A 8 -2.57 -35.10 -0.53
N ASP A 9 -1.43 -35.08 0.18
CA ASP A 9 -1.07 -33.97 1.06
C ASP A 9 -0.51 -32.86 0.14
N GLU A 10 -1.40 -32.11 -0.52
CA GLU A 10 -0.99 -30.88 -1.19
C GLU A 10 -0.49 -29.90 -0.12
N ALA A 11 0.82 -29.67 -0.12
CA ALA A 11 1.46 -28.67 0.74
C ALA A 11 0.82 -27.30 0.47
N MET A 12 0.44 -26.61 1.54
CA MET A 12 -0.15 -25.27 1.45
C MET A 12 0.85 -24.31 0.78
N PRO A 13 0.41 -23.45 -0.16
CA PRO A 13 1.29 -22.65 -1.04
C PRO A 13 2.14 -21.56 -0.37
N TRP A 14 2.23 -21.53 0.96
CA TRP A 14 2.97 -20.52 1.75
C TRP A 14 4.04 -21.12 2.67
N GLU A 15 4.38 -22.41 2.53
CA GLU A 15 5.56 -22.98 3.20
C GLU A 15 6.90 -22.44 2.64
N GLU A 16 6.86 -21.66 1.55
CA GLU A 16 8.02 -21.02 0.93
C GLU A 16 8.17 -19.54 1.35
N GLY A 17 8.43 -19.31 2.64
CA GLY A 17 8.78 -17.98 3.16
C GLY A 17 9.98 -18.05 4.10
N VAL A 18 11.08 -17.37 3.76
CA VAL A 18 12.32 -17.29 4.55
C VAL A 18 12.15 -16.35 5.76
N ARG A 19 11.09 -16.53 6.55
CA ARG A 19 10.86 -15.79 7.79
C ARG A 19 11.15 -16.67 9.00
N PRO A 20 11.65 -16.08 10.11
CA PRO A 20 11.89 -16.86 11.31
C PRO A 20 10.55 -17.41 11.82
N LEU A 21 10.44 -18.74 11.87
CA LEU A 21 9.25 -19.45 12.33
C LEU A 21 9.35 -19.71 13.83
N LEU A 22 8.36 -19.25 14.58
CA LEU A 22 8.17 -19.64 15.97
C LEU A 22 7.15 -20.79 16.01
N GLU A 23 7.55 -21.94 16.52
CA GLU A 23 6.64 -23.07 16.72
C GLU A 23 6.22 -23.16 18.18
N VAL A 24 4.90 -23.26 18.42
CA VAL A 24 4.31 -23.39 19.75
C VAL A 24 3.33 -24.56 19.74
N ALA A 25 3.32 -25.35 20.81
CA ALA A 25 2.40 -26.48 20.92
C ALA A 25 0.94 -26.01 21.06
N GLU A 26 0.63 -25.17 22.05
CA GLU A 26 -0.71 -24.65 22.32
C GLU A 26 -0.63 -23.23 22.90
N ILE A 27 -1.69 -22.43 22.71
CA ILE A 27 -1.76 -21.05 23.22
C ILE A 27 -2.96 -20.90 24.15
N THR A 28 -2.72 -20.39 25.36
CA THR A 28 -3.74 -20.18 26.40
C THR A 28 -3.54 -18.86 27.12
N MET A 29 -4.59 -18.30 27.74
CA MET A 29 -4.43 -17.07 28.57
C MET A 29 -3.41 -17.21 29.70
N GLN A 30 -3.16 -18.42 30.21
CA GLN A 30 -2.16 -18.63 31.26
C GLN A 30 -0.72 -18.38 30.75
N GLY A 31 -0.51 -18.44 29.42
CA GLY A 31 0.74 -18.10 28.77
C GLY A 31 0.92 -16.60 28.48
N GLY A 32 -0.08 -15.76 28.75
CA GLY A 32 -0.05 -14.32 28.45
C GLY A 32 -0.28 -14.01 26.95
N ALA A 33 -0.04 -12.74 26.58
CA ALA A 33 -0.07 -12.31 25.18
C ALA A 33 1.24 -12.70 24.49
N LEU A 34 1.13 -13.36 23.34
CA LEU A 34 2.28 -13.74 22.53
C LEU A 34 2.56 -12.66 21.49
N GLU A 35 3.69 -11.97 21.64
CA GLU A 35 4.17 -10.97 20.67
C GLU A 35 5.20 -11.58 19.72
N LEU A 36 4.87 -11.61 18.43
CA LEU A 36 5.66 -12.27 17.39
C LEU A 36 6.70 -11.36 16.72
N GLY A 37 6.56 -10.03 16.85
CA GLY A 37 7.36 -9.08 16.07
C GLY A 37 7.20 -9.34 14.57
N GLU A 38 8.30 -9.58 13.86
CA GLU A 38 8.32 -9.90 12.42
C GLU A 38 8.28 -11.41 12.10
N ARG A 39 8.16 -12.26 13.13
CA ARG A 39 8.20 -13.72 12.98
C ARG A 39 6.85 -14.29 12.58
N ASP A 40 6.87 -15.36 11.82
CA ASP A 40 5.68 -16.16 11.55
C ASP A 40 5.48 -17.17 12.69
N LEU A 41 4.23 -17.51 13.00
CA LEU A 41 3.86 -18.41 14.09
C LEU A 41 3.20 -19.67 13.53
N LYS A 42 3.64 -20.82 13.99
CA LYS A 42 2.93 -22.09 13.79
C LYS A 42 2.51 -22.67 15.13
N VAL A 43 1.21 -22.83 15.30
CA VAL A 43 0.58 -23.48 16.46
C VAL A 43 0.24 -24.90 16.06
N ALA A 44 0.93 -25.88 16.65
CA ALA A 44 0.74 -27.29 16.33
C ALA A 44 -0.59 -27.85 16.87
N GLY A 45 -1.12 -27.26 17.94
CA GLY A 45 -2.37 -27.61 18.59
C GLY A 45 -3.39 -26.48 18.53
N ASN A 46 -4.03 -26.20 19.67
CA ASN A 46 -5.19 -25.31 19.76
C ASN A 46 -4.84 -23.93 20.34
N VAL A 47 -5.67 -22.93 20.04
CA VAL A 47 -5.70 -21.62 20.71
C VAL A 47 -6.99 -21.55 21.51
N TYR A 48 -6.92 -21.50 22.84
CA TYR A 48 -8.13 -21.55 23.68
C TYR A 48 -8.07 -20.65 24.92
N ARG A 49 -9.22 -20.48 25.57
CA ARG A 49 -9.40 -19.73 26.83
C ARG A 49 -8.91 -18.27 26.74
N GLY A 50 -9.17 -17.59 25.64
CA GLY A 50 -8.83 -16.16 25.47
C GLY A 50 -7.37 -15.87 25.10
N GLY A 51 -6.67 -16.81 24.47
CA GLY A 51 -5.31 -16.59 23.98
C GLY A 51 -5.19 -15.34 23.10
N VAL A 52 -4.09 -14.59 23.26
CA VAL A 52 -3.82 -13.35 22.52
C VAL A 52 -2.54 -13.51 21.72
N VAL A 53 -2.63 -13.30 20.41
CA VAL A 53 -1.49 -13.33 19.47
C VAL A 53 -1.42 -12.00 18.75
N ARG A 54 -0.23 -11.37 18.77
CA ARG A 54 0.01 -10.08 18.11
C ARG A 54 1.32 -10.10 17.33
N GLY A 55 1.34 -9.51 16.14
CA GLY A 55 2.57 -9.40 15.35
C GLY A 55 2.39 -8.89 13.93
N VAL A 56 3.48 -8.91 13.15
CA VAL A 56 3.51 -8.53 11.74
C VAL A 56 3.54 -9.76 10.83
N GLY A 57 4.07 -10.89 11.30
CA GLY A 57 4.12 -12.15 10.56
C GLY A 57 2.77 -12.86 10.44
N GLY A 58 2.75 -13.96 9.69
CA GLY A 58 1.59 -14.82 9.53
C GLY A 58 1.39 -15.79 10.69
N VAL A 59 0.20 -16.39 10.80
CA VAL A 59 -0.15 -17.39 11.82
C VAL A 59 -0.80 -18.60 11.17
N SER A 60 -0.24 -19.79 11.41
CA SER A 60 -0.85 -21.06 11.06
C SER A 60 -1.25 -21.83 12.32
N VAL A 61 -2.51 -22.20 12.45
CA VAL A 61 -3.05 -23.01 13.53
C VAL A 61 -3.50 -24.35 12.96
N GLN A 62 -2.86 -25.43 13.41
CA GLN A 62 -3.19 -26.79 12.96
C GLN A 62 -4.42 -27.38 13.67
N GLY A 63 -4.75 -26.87 14.86
CA GLY A 63 -5.96 -27.23 15.60
C GLY A 63 -7.08 -26.19 15.47
N HIS A 64 -7.84 -26.04 16.55
CA HIS A 64 -9.01 -25.16 16.66
C HIS A 64 -8.68 -23.87 17.40
N VAL A 65 -9.40 -22.80 17.08
CA VAL A 65 -9.42 -21.56 17.86
C VAL A 65 -10.72 -21.53 18.65
N ALA A 66 -10.68 -21.79 19.95
CA ALA A 66 -11.85 -21.97 20.80
C ALA A 66 -11.86 -20.94 21.95
N GLY A 67 -12.52 -19.80 21.70
CA GLY A 67 -12.88 -18.81 22.70
C GLY A 67 -14.33 -18.91 23.14
N SER A 68 -14.73 -18.00 24.03
CA SER A 68 -16.12 -17.81 24.44
C SER A 68 -16.53 -16.34 24.35
N LEU A 69 -17.82 -16.05 24.44
CA LEU A 69 -18.30 -14.65 24.46
C LEU A 69 -17.70 -13.82 25.60
N THR A 70 -17.38 -14.45 26.74
CA THR A 70 -16.75 -13.80 27.90
C THR A 70 -15.23 -13.77 27.84
N GLN A 71 -14.61 -14.70 27.11
CA GLN A 71 -13.17 -14.84 26.96
C GLN A 71 -12.82 -15.15 25.50
N ARG A 72 -12.90 -14.10 24.67
CA ARG A 72 -12.62 -14.22 23.23
C ARG A 72 -11.12 -14.42 22.99
N CYS A 73 -10.78 -15.27 22.03
CA CYS A 73 -9.42 -15.32 21.53
C CYS A 73 -9.15 -14.12 20.62
N VAL A 74 -7.94 -13.57 20.66
CA VAL A 74 -7.56 -12.39 19.86
C VAL A 74 -6.34 -12.72 19.02
N ILE A 75 -6.46 -12.57 17.71
CA ILE A 75 -5.35 -12.73 16.76
C ILE A 75 -5.27 -11.43 15.97
N GLU A 76 -4.25 -10.62 16.21
CA GLU A 76 -4.03 -9.36 15.50
C GLU A 76 -2.67 -9.41 14.82
N VAL A 77 -2.65 -9.83 13.56
CA VAL A 77 -1.42 -9.99 12.79
C VAL A 77 -1.44 -9.23 11.47
N GLY A 78 -0.26 -8.80 11.00
CA GLY A 78 -0.11 -8.14 9.69
C GLY A 78 -0.01 -9.11 8.52
N GLY A 79 0.23 -10.40 8.78
CA GLY A 79 0.31 -11.46 7.78
C GLY A 79 -1.00 -12.22 7.60
N ASP A 80 -0.90 -13.34 6.87
CA ASP A 80 -2.03 -14.24 6.62
C ASP A 80 -2.28 -15.15 7.84
N VAL A 81 -3.54 -15.51 8.06
CA VAL A 81 -3.98 -16.43 9.09
C VAL A 81 -4.61 -17.66 8.45
N ALA A 82 -4.10 -18.84 8.80
CA ALA A 82 -4.64 -20.10 8.35
C ALA A 82 -5.00 -20.99 9.55
N VAL A 83 -6.24 -21.47 9.61
CA VAL A 83 -6.73 -22.37 10.66
C VAL A 83 -7.28 -23.64 10.02
N LYS A 84 -6.75 -24.80 10.39
CA LYS A 84 -7.27 -26.09 9.90
C LYS A 84 -8.55 -26.52 10.61
N GLY A 85 -8.68 -26.20 11.90
CA GLY A 85 -9.88 -26.52 12.67
C GLY A 85 -10.98 -25.47 12.57
N ASP A 86 -11.94 -25.60 13.48
CA ASP A 86 -13.00 -24.62 13.71
C ASP A 86 -12.49 -23.39 14.48
N VAL A 87 -13.14 -22.25 14.22
CA VAL A 87 -12.93 -20.99 14.93
C VAL A 87 -14.24 -20.59 15.61
N GLN A 88 -14.21 -20.51 16.94
CA GLN A 88 -15.33 -20.10 17.76
C GLN A 88 -14.93 -18.99 18.73
N GLY A 89 -15.75 -17.94 18.87
CA GLY A 89 -15.57 -16.94 19.92
C GLY A 89 -14.25 -16.16 19.80
N ALA A 90 -13.91 -15.68 18.60
CA ALA A 90 -12.62 -15.02 18.35
C ALA A 90 -12.74 -13.66 17.65
N ARG A 91 -11.73 -12.82 17.86
CA ARG A 91 -11.51 -11.59 17.11
C ARG A 91 -10.21 -11.72 16.32
N ILE A 92 -10.30 -11.66 15.00
CA ILE A 92 -9.19 -11.87 14.09
C ILE A 92 -8.99 -10.63 13.23
N ARG A 93 -7.78 -10.11 13.20
CA ARG A 93 -7.31 -9.09 12.26
C ARG A 93 -6.10 -9.63 11.52
N CYS A 94 -6.16 -9.64 10.19
CA CYS A 94 -5.13 -10.25 9.34
C CYS A 94 -5.15 -9.68 7.91
N ARG A 95 -4.13 -10.01 7.13
CA ARG A 95 -4.10 -9.71 5.70
C ARG A 95 -5.11 -10.57 4.93
N SER A 96 -5.08 -11.88 5.16
CA SER A 96 -5.99 -12.87 4.57
C SER A 96 -6.34 -13.91 5.62
N LEU A 97 -7.56 -14.43 5.61
CA LEU A 97 -7.99 -15.50 6.51
C LEU A 97 -8.42 -16.73 5.71
N ARG A 98 -7.86 -17.90 6.01
CA ARG A 98 -8.38 -19.19 5.57
C ARG A 98 -8.72 -20.05 6.77
N VAL A 99 -9.94 -20.58 6.81
CA VAL A 99 -10.41 -21.52 7.81
C VAL A 99 -10.98 -22.74 7.09
N GLU A 100 -10.45 -23.93 7.34
CA GLU A 100 -10.97 -25.16 6.74
C GLU A 100 -12.27 -25.63 7.42
N GLY A 101 -12.42 -25.36 8.72
CA GLY A 101 -13.59 -25.69 9.54
C GLY A 101 -14.70 -24.63 9.53
N ASN A 102 -15.51 -24.63 10.59
CA ASN A 102 -16.59 -23.68 10.84
C ASN A 102 -16.07 -22.38 11.47
N LEU A 103 -16.81 -21.29 11.27
CA LEU A 103 -16.52 -19.96 11.80
C LEU A 103 -17.76 -19.44 12.54
N GLU A 104 -17.73 -19.45 13.88
CA GLU A 104 -18.90 -19.20 14.73
C GLU A 104 -18.63 -18.13 15.81
N GLN A 105 -19.53 -17.15 16.00
CA GLN A 105 -19.42 -16.13 17.07
C GLN A 105 -18.12 -15.30 17.02
N VAL A 106 -17.80 -14.76 15.86
CA VAL A 106 -16.47 -14.22 15.54
C VAL A 106 -16.54 -12.86 14.87
N GLU A 107 -15.52 -12.04 15.11
CA GLU A 107 -15.29 -10.78 14.44
C GLU A 107 -14.01 -10.91 13.60
N VAL A 108 -14.12 -10.81 12.28
CA VAL A 108 -13.01 -10.93 11.35
C VAL A 108 -12.84 -9.62 10.59
N LEU A 109 -11.63 -9.07 10.66
CA LEU A 109 -11.18 -7.91 9.90
C LEU A 109 -10.02 -8.35 8.99
N SER A 110 -10.30 -8.52 7.70
CA SER A 110 -9.31 -8.93 6.70
C SER A 110 -9.00 -7.78 5.75
N ASP A 111 -7.74 -7.64 5.33
CA ASP A 111 -7.37 -6.65 4.32
C ASP A 111 -7.73 -7.13 2.90
N ARG A 112 -7.68 -8.44 2.63
CA ARG A 112 -7.82 -9.01 1.27
C ARG A 112 -8.95 -10.00 1.11
N GLU A 113 -8.86 -11.16 1.74
CA GLU A 113 -9.81 -12.26 1.52
C GLU A 113 -10.13 -13.02 2.80
N VAL A 114 -11.30 -13.65 2.81
CA VAL A 114 -11.71 -14.59 3.85
C VAL A 114 -12.29 -15.83 3.19
N GLU A 115 -11.68 -16.98 3.43
CA GLU A 115 -12.17 -18.28 2.97
C GLU A 115 -12.56 -19.15 4.17
N VAL A 116 -13.78 -19.69 4.12
CA VAL A 116 -14.33 -20.59 5.13
C VAL A 116 -14.78 -21.88 4.45
N GLY A 117 -14.18 -23.01 4.83
CA GLY A 117 -14.50 -24.33 4.29
C GLY A 117 -15.82 -24.90 4.84
N GLY A 118 -16.13 -24.60 6.11
CA GLY A 118 -17.35 -25.04 6.79
C GLY A 118 -18.47 -23.98 6.81
N ARG A 119 -19.22 -23.96 7.92
CA ARG A 119 -20.33 -23.02 8.14
C ARG A 119 -19.85 -21.69 8.69
N LEU A 120 -20.56 -20.62 8.37
CA LEU A 120 -20.34 -19.27 8.90
C LEU A 120 -21.59 -18.84 9.68
N VAL A 121 -21.52 -18.69 11.01
CA VAL A 121 -22.71 -18.44 11.86
C VAL A 121 -22.42 -17.37 12.91
N GLU A 122 -23.34 -16.45 13.16
CA GLU A 122 -23.17 -15.38 14.18
C GLU A 122 -21.84 -14.63 14.03
N ALA A 123 -21.40 -14.39 12.79
CA ALA A 123 -20.10 -13.81 12.48
C ALA A 123 -20.22 -12.40 11.88
N GLU A 124 -19.32 -11.50 12.25
CA GLU A 124 -19.11 -10.22 11.58
C GLU A 124 -17.80 -10.29 10.79
N VAL A 125 -17.91 -10.33 9.47
CA VAL A 125 -16.75 -10.43 8.56
C VAL A 125 -16.65 -9.14 7.75
N GLN A 126 -15.51 -8.46 7.86
CA GLN A 126 -15.20 -7.26 7.10
C GLN A 126 -13.91 -7.48 6.30
N VAL A 127 -13.96 -7.22 5.01
CA VAL A 127 -12.83 -7.40 4.08
C VAL A 127 -12.52 -6.08 3.39
N GLY A 128 -11.25 -5.77 3.13
CA GLY A 128 -10.84 -4.55 2.41
C GLY A 128 -10.40 -3.39 3.31
N MET A 129 -9.86 -3.70 4.50
CA MET A 129 -9.43 -2.72 5.49
C MET A 129 -8.02 -2.15 5.23
N TRP A 130 -7.85 -1.39 4.15
CA TRP A 130 -6.56 -0.78 3.72
C TRP A 130 -6.04 0.38 4.60
N GLY A 131 -6.36 0.39 5.90
CA GLY A 131 -6.07 1.53 6.78
C GLY A 131 -4.60 1.89 6.85
N GLN A 132 -3.70 0.90 6.78
CA GLN A 132 -2.25 1.13 6.82
C GLN A 132 -1.74 1.68 5.49
N GLU A 133 -2.14 1.09 4.37
CA GLU A 133 -1.76 1.51 3.03
C GLU A 133 -2.32 2.91 2.71
N TYR A 134 -3.55 3.22 3.14
CA TYR A 134 -4.11 4.57 3.07
C TYR A 134 -3.29 5.58 3.88
N ALA A 135 -2.89 5.23 5.10
CA ALA A 135 -2.05 6.08 5.92
C ALA A 135 -0.68 6.32 5.26
N GLN A 136 -0.11 5.29 4.65
CA GLN A 136 1.16 5.36 3.93
C GLN A 136 1.05 6.25 2.68
N ILE A 137 0.03 6.06 1.84
CA ILE A 137 -0.21 6.89 0.65
C ILE A 137 -0.40 8.36 1.03
N ARG A 138 -1.13 8.64 2.11
CA ARG A 138 -1.30 10.02 2.63
C ARG A 138 -0.02 10.58 3.25
N GLY A 139 0.83 9.74 3.82
CA GLY A 139 2.17 10.11 4.28
C GLY A 139 3.02 10.57 3.10
N LEU A 140 3.17 9.71 2.10
CA LEU A 140 3.92 10.00 0.87
C LEU A 140 3.38 11.25 0.15
N ALA A 141 2.06 11.44 0.07
CA ALA A 141 1.48 12.64 -0.55
C ALA A 141 1.95 13.94 0.13
N ARG A 142 2.01 13.95 1.47
CA ARG A 142 2.50 15.10 2.24
C ARG A 142 3.98 15.32 2.01
N ASP A 143 4.78 14.26 2.03
CA ASP A 143 6.23 14.34 1.86
C ASP A 143 6.61 14.78 0.44
N ILE A 144 5.87 14.33 -0.57
CA ILE A 144 6.00 14.79 -1.96
C ILE A 144 5.66 16.29 -2.06
N SER A 145 4.55 16.74 -1.46
CA SER A 145 4.16 18.15 -1.48
C SER A 145 5.22 19.04 -0.80
N HIS A 146 5.76 18.59 0.34
CA HIS A 146 6.87 19.28 1.00
C HIS A 146 8.14 19.29 0.15
N GLY A 147 8.50 18.16 -0.48
CA GLY A 147 9.64 18.07 -1.38
C GLY A 147 9.51 18.99 -2.60
N GLU A 148 8.31 19.13 -3.17
CA GLU A 148 8.05 20.06 -4.27
C GLU A 148 8.16 21.53 -3.86
N ALA A 149 7.66 21.89 -2.68
CA ALA A 149 7.80 23.24 -2.15
C ALA A 149 9.27 23.61 -1.93
N GLU A 150 10.06 22.68 -1.39
CA GLU A 150 11.51 22.85 -1.22
C GLU A 150 12.24 22.97 -2.57
N LEU A 151 11.88 22.15 -3.56
CA LEU A 151 12.46 22.23 -4.91
C LEU A 151 12.20 23.59 -5.55
N ASN A 152 10.98 24.12 -5.42
CA ASN A 152 10.63 25.45 -5.90
C ASN A 152 11.46 26.54 -5.20
N ALA A 153 11.67 26.42 -3.88
CA ALA A 153 12.50 27.34 -3.13
C ALA A 153 13.99 27.26 -3.53
N MET A 154 14.53 26.06 -3.76
CA MET A 154 15.88 25.85 -4.28
C MET A 154 16.02 26.44 -5.68
N GLU A 155 15.05 26.23 -6.57
CA GLU A 155 15.06 26.79 -7.92
C GLU A 155 15.04 28.33 -7.90
N GLY A 156 14.28 28.93 -7.00
CA GLY A 156 14.31 30.38 -6.77
C GLY A 156 15.71 30.88 -6.38
N ARG A 157 16.37 30.22 -5.42
CA ARG A 157 17.72 30.56 -4.96
C ARG A 157 18.76 30.40 -6.07
N ILE A 158 18.76 29.26 -6.76
CA ILE A 158 19.63 28.98 -7.91
C ILE A 158 19.44 30.07 -8.96
N ARG A 159 18.20 30.40 -9.34
CA ARG A 159 17.91 31.44 -10.35
C ARG A 159 18.40 32.83 -9.92
N MET A 160 18.30 33.17 -8.63
CA MET A 160 18.85 34.41 -8.10
C MET A 160 20.39 34.42 -8.13
N ALA A 161 21.03 33.32 -7.76
CA ALA A 161 22.48 33.14 -7.88
C ALA A 161 22.93 33.27 -9.34
N SER A 162 22.28 32.57 -10.28
CA SER A 162 22.56 32.64 -11.72
C SER A 162 22.55 34.06 -12.28
N ARG A 163 21.61 34.90 -11.83
CA ARG A 163 21.52 36.31 -12.24
C ARG A 163 22.63 37.17 -11.64
N ARG A 164 23.02 36.90 -10.40
CA ARG A 164 24.12 37.61 -9.73
C ARG A 164 25.42 37.44 -10.51
N PHE A 165 25.68 36.27 -11.10
CA PHE A 165 26.88 36.07 -11.92
C PHE A 165 26.98 37.02 -13.12
N LEU A 166 25.88 37.26 -13.83
CA LEU A 166 25.89 38.19 -14.96
C LEU A 166 26.12 39.63 -14.52
N ARG A 167 25.57 40.02 -13.37
CA ARG A 167 25.71 41.37 -12.81
C ARG A 167 27.12 41.62 -12.30
N ASP A 168 27.65 40.68 -11.52
CA ASP A 168 28.87 40.88 -10.74
C ASP A 168 30.13 40.49 -11.57
N TYR A 169 29.97 39.62 -12.58
CA TYR A 169 31.07 39.09 -13.39
C TYR A 169 30.83 39.16 -14.89
N GLY A 170 30.06 40.14 -15.38
CA GLY A 170 29.70 40.26 -16.80
C GLY A 170 30.87 40.23 -17.79
N ASN A 171 32.05 40.69 -17.36
CA ASN A 171 33.29 40.77 -18.13
C ASN A 171 34.16 39.49 -18.10
N ILE A 172 33.78 38.47 -17.33
CA ILE A 172 34.49 37.20 -17.23
C ILE A 172 33.73 36.18 -18.10
N ASP A 173 34.47 35.42 -18.90
CA ASP A 173 33.88 34.29 -19.61
C ASP A 173 33.80 33.08 -18.68
N VAL A 174 32.56 32.72 -18.33
CA VAL A 174 32.23 31.61 -17.44
C VAL A 174 31.74 30.39 -18.22
N GLN A 175 31.67 30.48 -19.54
CA GLN A 175 31.19 29.39 -20.37
C GLN A 175 32.18 28.23 -20.35
N PHE A 176 31.67 27.02 -20.11
CA PHE A 176 32.47 25.80 -20.11
C PHE A 176 31.66 24.63 -20.69
N GLY A 177 31.94 24.33 -21.96
CA GLY A 177 31.27 23.26 -22.70
C GLY A 177 29.74 23.35 -22.60
N ASN A 178 29.11 22.21 -22.32
CA ASN A 178 27.67 22.11 -22.04
C ASN A 178 27.35 22.20 -20.54
N VAL A 179 28.37 22.23 -19.67
CA VAL A 179 28.18 22.16 -18.21
C VAL A 179 27.83 23.52 -17.65
N ILE A 180 28.47 24.59 -18.13
CA ILE A 180 28.15 25.96 -17.72
C ILE A 180 27.88 26.76 -18.99
N THR A 181 26.64 27.18 -19.16
CA THR A 181 26.23 28.00 -20.30
C THR A 181 25.78 29.38 -19.84
N LYS A 182 26.15 30.41 -20.61
CA LYS A 182 25.76 31.79 -20.33
C LYS A 182 24.51 32.09 -21.14
N SER A 183 23.39 32.34 -20.47
CA SER A 183 22.14 32.77 -21.12
C SER A 183 21.86 34.25 -20.84
N ARG A 184 20.87 34.85 -21.52
CA ARG A 184 20.44 36.24 -21.22
C ARG A 184 19.86 36.38 -19.81
N ARG A 185 19.47 35.27 -19.18
CA ARG A 185 18.76 35.24 -17.90
C ARG A 185 19.67 34.89 -16.72
N GLY A 186 20.88 34.41 -16.96
CA GLY A 186 21.83 34.00 -15.94
C GLY A 186 22.89 33.05 -16.49
N ILE A 187 23.66 32.46 -15.59
CA ILE A 187 24.37 31.22 -15.90
C ILE A 187 23.45 30.02 -15.64
N GLU A 188 23.55 29.02 -16.51
CA GLU A 188 22.85 27.73 -16.37
C GLU A 188 23.90 26.65 -16.21
N VAL A 189 23.74 25.83 -15.16
CA VAL A 189 24.62 24.69 -14.87
C VAL A 189 23.86 23.41 -15.15
N ASP A 190 24.37 22.58 -16.07
CA ASP A 190 23.84 21.25 -16.36
C ASP A 190 24.88 20.17 -15.99
N LEU A 191 24.52 19.33 -15.03
CA LEU A 191 25.38 18.26 -14.50
C LEU A 191 25.09 16.89 -15.14
N LYS A 192 24.13 16.79 -16.08
CA LYS A 192 23.70 15.51 -16.69
C LYS A 192 24.84 14.74 -17.35
N ASP A 193 25.68 15.43 -18.11
CA ASP A 193 26.82 14.79 -18.79
C ASP A 193 27.81 14.19 -17.77
N ILE A 194 27.98 14.82 -16.60
CA ILE A 194 28.85 14.34 -15.53
C ILE A 194 28.21 13.13 -14.84
N TYR A 195 26.91 13.20 -14.55
CA TYR A 195 26.18 12.05 -14.00
C TYR A 195 26.23 10.83 -14.92
N ARG A 196 26.18 11.02 -16.25
CA ARG A 196 26.31 9.93 -17.22
C ARG A 196 27.69 9.26 -17.15
N ILE A 197 28.75 10.01 -16.91
CA ILE A 197 30.12 9.48 -16.78
C ILE A 197 30.29 8.74 -15.44
N LEU A 198 29.67 9.25 -14.38
CA LEU A 198 29.73 8.71 -13.03
C LEU A 198 28.60 7.70 -12.73
N ARG A 199 27.98 7.15 -13.78
CA ARG A 199 26.87 6.19 -13.65
C ARG A 199 27.29 5.00 -12.78
N ASP A 200 26.35 4.48 -12.00
CA ASP A 200 26.49 3.30 -11.14
C ASP A 200 27.44 3.45 -9.94
N ARG A 201 27.94 4.67 -9.68
CA ARG A 201 28.73 4.97 -8.49
C ARG A 201 27.85 5.38 -7.30
N PRO A 202 28.29 5.09 -6.06
CA PRO A 202 27.59 5.56 -4.87
C PRO A 202 27.63 7.09 -4.81
N GLU A 203 26.63 7.66 -4.13
CA GLU A 203 26.39 9.10 -4.11
C GLU A 203 27.60 9.91 -3.60
N GLU A 204 28.33 9.37 -2.62
CA GLU A 204 29.54 9.99 -2.06
C GLU A 204 30.68 10.08 -3.08
N GLU A 205 30.83 9.06 -3.93
CA GLU A 205 31.83 9.08 -5.01
C GLU A 205 31.44 10.06 -6.11
N VAL A 206 30.14 10.20 -6.39
CA VAL A 206 29.64 11.21 -7.34
C VAL A 206 29.98 12.61 -6.85
N ASP A 207 29.74 12.90 -5.56
CA ASP A 207 30.02 14.21 -4.98
C ASP A 207 31.53 14.51 -4.95
N ARG A 208 32.37 13.51 -4.62
CA ARG A 208 33.84 13.65 -4.71
C ARG A 208 34.29 13.88 -6.15
N GLY A 209 33.74 13.12 -7.10
CA GLY A 209 34.01 13.25 -8.52
C GLY A 209 33.64 14.64 -9.05
N LEU A 210 32.51 15.19 -8.62
CA LEU A 210 32.09 16.56 -8.94
C LEU A 210 33.05 17.62 -8.39
N GLN A 211 33.51 17.46 -7.14
CA GLN A 211 34.50 18.36 -6.56
C GLN A 211 35.83 18.31 -7.31
N GLU A 212 36.33 17.11 -7.62
CA GLU A 212 37.56 16.95 -8.39
C GLU A 212 37.43 17.52 -9.81
N PHE A 213 36.32 17.25 -10.47
CA PHE A 213 36.01 17.82 -11.78
C PHE A 213 35.99 19.35 -11.75
N PHE A 214 35.35 19.93 -10.73
CA PHE A 214 35.34 21.37 -10.53
C PHE A 214 36.75 21.94 -10.42
N PHE A 215 37.54 21.45 -9.47
CA PHE A 215 38.87 22.01 -9.20
C PHE A 215 39.90 21.73 -10.30
N LYS A 216 39.91 20.53 -10.88
CA LYS A 216 40.91 20.15 -11.88
C LYS A 216 40.54 20.64 -13.28
N VAL A 217 39.27 20.56 -13.65
CA VAL A 217 38.82 20.78 -15.02
C VAL A 217 38.21 22.18 -15.19
N ILE A 218 37.18 22.52 -14.43
CA ILE A 218 36.46 23.80 -14.59
C ILE A 218 37.39 24.97 -14.25
N VAL A 219 37.99 24.98 -13.06
CA VAL A 219 38.90 26.06 -12.65
C VAL A 219 40.08 26.17 -13.62
N GLY A 220 40.68 25.03 -14.00
CA GLY A 220 41.77 25.00 -14.98
C GLY A 220 41.40 25.59 -16.33
N ALA A 221 40.21 25.30 -16.84
CA ALA A 221 39.71 25.87 -18.09
C ALA A 221 39.42 27.38 -17.95
N LEU A 222 38.69 27.79 -16.91
CA LEU A 222 38.36 29.19 -16.66
C LEU A 222 39.60 30.06 -16.49
N THR A 223 40.63 29.58 -15.80
CA THR A 223 41.89 30.32 -15.64
C THR A 223 42.63 30.48 -16.97
N ARG A 224 42.58 29.49 -17.87
CA ARG A 224 43.18 29.58 -19.21
C ARG A 224 42.44 30.57 -20.08
N THR A 225 41.11 30.48 -20.15
CA THR A 225 40.25 31.37 -20.95
C THR A 225 40.38 32.82 -20.50
N ASN A 226 40.44 33.05 -19.18
CA ASN A 226 40.49 34.39 -18.59
C ASN A 226 41.92 34.82 -18.20
N ARG A 227 42.97 34.19 -18.74
CA ARG A 227 44.37 34.47 -18.34
C ARG A 227 44.72 35.94 -18.43
N THR A 228 44.33 36.59 -19.53
CA THR A 228 44.58 38.02 -19.78
C THR A 228 43.88 38.91 -18.76
N TYR A 229 42.68 38.53 -18.33
CA TYR A 229 41.93 39.27 -17.30
C TYR A 229 42.63 39.18 -15.93
N VAL A 230 43.10 37.98 -15.57
CA VAL A 230 43.73 37.70 -14.27
C VAL A 230 45.13 38.32 -14.18
N SER A 231 45.96 38.22 -15.23
CA SER A 231 47.37 38.61 -15.16
C SER A 231 47.62 40.11 -15.14
N GLN A 232 46.64 40.93 -15.52
CA GLN A 232 46.81 42.37 -15.69
C GLN A 232 46.76 43.17 -14.38
N ASN A 233 46.10 42.66 -13.32
CA ASN A 233 45.93 43.41 -12.07
C ASN A 233 45.67 42.47 -10.88
N PRO A 234 46.42 42.57 -9.76
CA PRO A 234 46.20 41.74 -8.56
C PRO A 234 44.76 41.81 -8.02
N SER A 235 44.09 42.96 -8.12
CA SER A 235 42.69 43.10 -7.70
C SER A 235 41.73 42.25 -8.53
N ARG A 236 42.02 42.01 -9.82
CA ARG A 236 41.23 41.14 -10.69
C ARG A 236 41.42 39.66 -10.37
N GLN A 237 42.59 39.29 -9.86
CA GLN A 237 42.83 37.94 -9.35
C GLN A 237 41.91 37.63 -8.16
N ASN A 238 41.75 38.57 -7.22
CA ASN A 238 40.83 38.41 -6.09
C ASN A 238 39.36 38.29 -6.55
N ILE A 239 38.94 39.09 -7.54
CA ILE A 239 37.60 38.99 -8.13
C ILE A 239 37.40 37.62 -8.80
N PHE A 240 38.39 37.12 -9.53
CA PHE A 240 38.35 35.81 -10.16
C PHE A 240 38.26 34.67 -9.14
N LEU A 241 39.04 34.73 -8.06
CA LEU A 241 38.96 33.73 -6.98
C LEU A 241 37.59 33.75 -6.30
N LYS A 242 37.01 34.93 -6.09
CA LYS A 242 35.65 35.08 -5.58
C LYS A 242 34.62 34.46 -6.52
N LEU A 243 34.72 34.71 -7.83
CA LEU A 243 33.89 34.07 -8.85
C LEU A 243 33.99 32.55 -8.79
N VAL A 244 35.20 31.98 -8.69
CA VAL A 244 35.38 30.53 -8.59
C VAL A 244 34.71 29.98 -7.32
N SER A 245 34.85 30.66 -6.18
CA SER A 245 34.19 30.24 -4.93
C SER A 245 32.67 30.26 -5.07
N GLU A 246 32.10 31.35 -5.56
CA GLU A 246 30.65 31.47 -5.74
C GLU A 246 30.14 30.47 -6.78
N LEU A 247 30.88 30.21 -7.85
CA LEU A 247 30.51 29.23 -8.88
C LEU A 247 30.48 27.82 -8.29
N ARG A 248 31.44 27.48 -7.42
CA ARG A 248 31.44 26.21 -6.68
C ARG A 248 30.17 26.08 -5.85
N GLU A 249 29.84 27.09 -5.05
CA GLU A 249 28.64 27.10 -4.23
C GLU A 249 27.38 26.93 -5.07
N HIS A 250 27.31 27.63 -6.21
CA HIS A 250 26.20 27.50 -7.16
C HIS A 250 26.07 26.08 -7.73
N MET A 251 27.18 25.43 -8.10
CA MET A 251 27.17 24.04 -8.55
C MET A 251 26.73 23.07 -7.44
N VAL A 252 27.12 23.33 -6.18
CA VAL A 252 26.67 22.54 -5.03
C VAL A 252 25.16 22.70 -4.81
N GLU A 253 24.62 23.92 -4.96
CA GLU A 253 23.17 24.15 -4.90
C GLU A 253 22.41 23.39 -6.01
N VAL A 254 22.93 23.42 -7.24
CA VAL A 254 22.35 22.68 -8.37
C VAL A 254 22.38 21.18 -8.11
N ARG A 255 23.50 20.64 -7.62
CA ARG A 255 23.60 19.23 -7.21
C ARG A 255 22.58 18.89 -6.11
N ALA A 256 22.42 19.74 -5.10
CA ALA A 256 21.45 19.52 -4.03
C ALA A 256 20.00 19.51 -4.56
N LYS A 257 19.68 20.40 -5.51
CA LYS A 257 18.39 20.38 -6.22
C LYS A 257 18.18 19.06 -6.95
N ASP A 258 19.17 18.61 -7.72
CA ASP A 258 19.07 17.36 -8.49
C ASP A 258 18.86 16.14 -7.58
N LYS A 259 19.58 16.07 -6.45
CA LYS A 259 19.38 15.03 -5.41
C LYS A 259 17.95 15.04 -4.88
N ARG A 260 17.47 16.21 -4.47
CA ARG A 260 16.12 16.35 -3.93
C ARG A 260 15.06 16.00 -4.98
N GLN A 261 15.30 16.33 -6.24
CA GLN A 261 14.40 16.01 -7.34
C GLN A 261 14.31 14.51 -7.58
N ALA A 262 15.45 13.80 -7.60
CA ALA A 262 15.49 12.35 -7.72
C ALA A 262 14.73 11.68 -6.56
N HIS A 263 14.98 12.10 -5.32
CA HIS A 263 14.28 11.55 -4.16
C HIS A 263 12.76 11.80 -4.20
N THR A 264 12.32 13.00 -4.61
CA THR A 264 10.89 13.29 -4.79
C THR A 264 10.28 12.44 -5.91
N GLN A 265 11.03 12.12 -6.97
CA GLN A 265 10.57 11.21 -8.02
C GLN A 265 10.44 9.77 -7.53
N GLU A 266 11.40 9.29 -6.72
CA GLU A 266 11.32 7.96 -6.07
C GLU A 266 10.08 7.86 -5.17
N MET A 267 9.82 8.87 -4.33
CA MET A 267 8.62 8.90 -3.49
C MET A 267 7.32 8.88 -4.31
N LYS A 268 7.27 9.61 -5.43
CA LYS A 268 6.13 9.58 -6.35
C LYS A 268 5.94 8.21 -6.99
N GLN A 269 7.03 7.56 -7.38
CA GLN A 269 6.98 6.22 -7.92
C GLN A 269 6.48 5.21 -6.89
N GLN A 270 7.00 5.24 -5.67
CA GLN A 270 6.53 4.39 -4.56
C GLN A 270 5.04 4.61 -4.27
N GLN A 271 4.58 5.87 -4.25
CA GLN A 271 3.18 6.19 -4.09
C GLN A 271 2.32 5.60 -5.21
N GLN A 272 2.78 5.72 -6.46
CA GLN A 272 2.08 5.19 -7.61
C GLN A 272 2.03 3.66 -7.60
N GLU A 273 3.11 2.99 -7.25
CA GLU A 273 3.19 1.54 -7.09
C GLU A 273 2.20 1.04 -6.01
N LEU A 274 2.11 1.74 -4.88
CA LEU A 274 1.11 1.42 -3.85
C LEU A 274 -0.32 1.61 -4.35
N ILE A 275 -0.60 2.71 -5.06
CA ILE A 275 -1.92 2.96 -5.64
C ILE A 275 -2.27 1.88 -6.66
N GLU A 276 -1.32 1.48 -7.52
CA GLU A 276 -1.51 0.43 -8.52
C GLU A 276 -1.75 -0.94 -7.86
N MET A 277 -0.98 -1.27 -6.81
CA MET A 277 -1.21 -2.49 -6.02
C MET A 277 -2.63 -2.54 -5.46
N LEU A 278 -3.12 -1.43 -4.90
CA LEU A 278 -4.47 -1.35 -4.35
C LEU A 278 -5.58 -1.30 -5.41
N SER A 279 -5.24 -0.83 -6.61
CA SER A 279 -6.16 -0.74 -7.75
C SER A 279 -6.19 -2.03 -8.59
N ALA A 280 -5.25 -2.95 -8.36
CA ALA A 280 -5.19 -4.20 -9.08
C ALA A 280 -6.43 -5.06 -8.78
N PRO A 281 -6.95 -5.82 -9.76
CA PRO A 281 -8.03 -6.78 -9.56
C PRO A 281 -7.49 -8.00 -8.80
N THR A 282 -7.16 -7.83 -7.53
CA THR A 282 -7.02 -8.95 -6.60
C THR A 282 -8.39 -9.55 -6.32
N PRO A 283 -8.54 -10.86 -6.07
CA PRO A 283 -9.80 -11.41 -5.59
C PRO A 283 -9.99 -10.96 -4.15
N TRP A 284 -10.64 -9.82 -3.96
CA TRP A 284 -11.18 -9.43 -2.66
C TRP A 284 -12.57 -10.04 -2.55
N GLY A 285 -12.77 -10.84 -1.52
CA GLY A 285 -14.02 -11.58 -1.40
C GLY A 285 -14.09 -12.42 -0.16
N VAL A 286 -15.32 -12.80 0.17
CA VAL A 286 -15.60 -13.83 1.15
C VAL A 286 -16.09 -15.06 0.39
N THR A 287 -15.41 -16.18 0.58
CA THR A 287 -15.80 -17.47 0.03
C THR A 287 -16.20 -18.37 1.18
N VAL A 288 -17.47 -18.79 1.22
CA VAL A 288 -17.96 -19.78 2.19
C VAL A 288 -18.40 -21.02 1.43
N ARG A 289 -17.72 -22.15 1.67
CA ARG A 289 -18.02 -23.44 1.00
C ARG A 289 -19.15 -24.22 1.68
N GLY A 290 -19.45 -23.91 2.94
CA GLY A 290 -20.60 -24.45 3.68
C GLY A 290 -21.77 -23.45 3.79
N GLN A 291 -22.61 -23.64 4.80
CA GLN A 291 -23.81 -22.81 5.00
C GLN A 291 -23.50 -21.51 5.73
N VAL A 292 -24.12 -20.41 5.28
CA VAL A 292 -24.14 -19.16 6.05
C VAL A 292 -25.40 -19.14 6.91
N GLY A 293 -25.21 -19.15 8.22
CA GLY A 293 -26.25 -19.16 9.24
C GLY A 293 -26.77 -17.76 9.60
N PRO A 294 -27.81 -17.70 10.44
CA PRO A 294 -28.45 -16.46 10.84
C PRO A 294 -27.51 -15.55 11.63
N ALA A 295 -27.86 -14.26 11.71
CA ALA A 295 -27.11 -13.23 12.44
C ALA A 295 -25.65 -13.05 11.96
N THR A 296 -25.35 -13.45 10.72
CA THR A 296 -24.06 -13.21 10.06
C THR A 296 -24.12 -11.90 9.26
N THR A 297 -23.11 -11.05 9.42
CA THR A 297 -22.93 -9.82 8.65
C THR A 297 -21.62 -9.89 7.87
N ILE A 298 -21.68 -9.71 6.55
CA ILE A 298 -20.49 -9.61 5.69
C ILE A 298 -20.43 -8.21 5.10
N ARG A 299 -19.28 -7.54 5.21
CA ARG A 299 -18.97 -6.23 4.63
C ARG A 299 -17.75 -6.30 3.73
N LEU A 300 -17.86 -5.81 2.51
CA LEU A 300 -16.74 -5.66 1.58
C LEU A 300 -16.45 -4.16 1.39
N LEU A 301 -15.21 -3.75 1.65
CA LEU A 301 -14.74 -2.38 1.46
C LEU A 301 -13.81 -2.32 0.24
N GLN A 302 -14.25 -1.67 -0.83
CA GLN A 302 -13.42 -1.51 -2.02
C GLN A 302 -12.53 -0.26 -1.94
N PHE A 303 -11.28 -0.37 -2.38
CA PHE A 303 -10.45 0.79 -2.70
C PHE A 303 -10.93 1.39 -4.04
N ARG A 304 -11.50 2.59 -4.02
CA ARG A 304 -11.73 3.37 -5.24
C ARG A 304 -10.81 4.58 -5.26
N ARG A 305 -10.08 4.74 -6.36
CA ARG A 305 -9.53 6.04 -6.75
C ARG A 305 -10.74 6.89 -7.14
N SER A 306 -11.07 7.91 -6.36
CA SER A 306 -12.05 8.91 -6.77
C SER A 306 -11.49 9.64 -8.00
N VAL A 307 -11.90 9.22 -9.20
CA VAL A 307 -11.57 9.91 -10.46
C VAL A 307 -12.50 11.11 -10.69
N HIS A 308 -13.56 11.27 -9.90
CA HIS A 308 -14.43 12.44 -9.96
C HIS A 308 -13.83 13.63 -9.22
N ASP A 309 -13.06 14.43 -9.97
CA ASP A 309 -13.15 15.90 -10.05
C ASP A 309 -12.11 16.45 -11.05
N ALA A 310 -11.99 15.85 -12.25
CA ALA A 310 -11.05 16.31 -13.29
C ALA A 310 -11.69 16.68 -14.64
N GLU A 311 -13.02 16.59 -14.78
CA GLU A 311 -13.69 16.91 -16.05
C GLU A 311 -14.16 18.38 -16.18
N ALA A 312 -13.99 19.22 -15.15
CA ALA A 312 -14.32 20.64 -15.23
C ALA A 312 -13.21 21.49 -14.58
N GLY A 313 -12.14 21.77 -15.31
CA GLY A 313 -11.09 22.68 -14.82
C GLY A 313 -9.86 22.76 -15.71
N SER A 314 -9.30 23.96 -15.79
CA SER A 314 -8.14 24.33 -16.61
C SER A 314 -6.88 23.52 -16.28
N ASP A 315 -5.92 23.40 -17.22
CA ASP A 315 -4.69 22.60 -17.04
C ASP A 315 -3.82 23.00 -15.83
N SER A 316 -3.99 24.21 -15.29
CA SER A 316 -3.39 24.63 -14.01
C SER A 316 -4.09 24.06 -12.78
N GLU A 317 -5.42 23.88 -12.83
CA GLU A 317 -6.21 23.27 -11.75
C GLU A 317 -6.06 21.75 -11.74
N ARG A 318 -5.86 21.12 -12.91
CA ARG A 318 -5.59 19.67 -13.03
C ARG A 318 -4.32 19.22 -12.29
N ARG A 319 -3.26 20.03 -12.29
CA ARG A 319 -2.01 19.73 -11.55
C ARG A 319 -2.16 19.91 -10.04
N ALA A 320 -3.02 20.82 -9.60
CA ALA A 320 -3.30 21.04 -8.17
C ALA A 320 -4.31 20.03 -7.60
N ALA A 321 -5.31 19.61 -8.40
CA ALA A 321 -6.33 18.63 -8.02
C ALA A 321 -5.81 17.19 -7.97
N ALA A 322 -4.93 16.81 -8.91
CA ALA A 322 -4.28 15.49 -8.88
C ALA A 322 -3.35 15.30 -7.66
N ALA A 323 -2.83 16.40 -7.11
CA ALA A 323 -2.00 16.40 -5.90
C ALA A 323 -2.81 16.46 -4.59
N SER A 324 -4.11 16.76 -4.64
CA SER A 324 -4.97 16.96 -3.46
C SER A 324 -6.10 15.93 -3.32
N ALA A 325 -6.23 14.99 -4.26
CA ALA A 325 -7.21 13.92 -4.22
C ALA A 325 -7.06 13.08 -2.93
N SER A 326 -7.96 13.29 -1.98
CA SER A 326 -8.10 12.43 -0.80
C SER A 326 -9.00 11.25 -1.14
N PRO A 327 -8.62 10.02 -0.77
CA PRO A 327 -9.48 8.86 -0.97
C PRO A 327 -10.75 9.00 -0.11
N ARG A 328 -11.91 8.95 -0.76
CA ARG A 328 -13.23 8.87 -0.13
C ARG A 328 -13.94 7.59 -0.62
N PRO A 329 -14.68 6.89 0.25
CA PRO A 329 -15.53 5.77 -0.17
C PRO A 329 -16.70 6.28 -1.04
N HIS A 330 -17.04 5.56 -2.11
CA HIS A 330 -18.11 5.89 -3.08
C HIS A 330 -18.83 4.60 -3.56
N GLU A 331 -20.11 4.71 -3.94
CA GLU A 331 -21.14 3.66 -4.18
C GLU A 331 -21.20 3.09 -5.64
N GLY A 332 -21.78 1.89 -5.86
CA GLY A 332 -22.10 1.25 -7.17
C GLY A 332 -22.27 -0.31 -7.19
N GLU A 333 -23.06 -0.93 -8.07
CA GLU A 333 -23.62 -2.32 -7.96
C GLU A 333 -22.73 -3.58 -7.83
N ALA A 334 -23.20 -4.61 -7.11
CA ALA A 334 -22.55 -5.92 -7.06
C ALA A 334 -23.42 -7.13 -7.48
N SER A 335 -22.74 -8.21 -7.87
CA SER A 335 -23.36 -9.48 -8.26
C SER A 335 -23.14 -10.57 -7.20
N VAL A 336 -24.20 -11.31 -6.89
CA VAL A 336 -24.18 -12.51 -6.05
C VAL A 336 -24.38 -13.71 -6.96
N ASP A 337 -23.37 -14.56 -7.12
CA ASP A 337 -23.48 -15.78 -7.92
C ASP A 337 -23.78 -16.97 -7.00
N LEU A 338 -25.01 -17.50 -7.12
CA LEU A 338 -25.48 -18.67 -6.40
C LEU A 338 -25.48 -19.85 -7.39
N ASP A 339 -24.45 -20.69 -7.34
CA ASP A 339 -24.44 -21.91 -8.16
C ASP A 339 -25.46 -22.91 -7.61
N ARG A 340 -26.49 -23.22 -8.41
CA ARG A 340 -27.61 -24.10 -8.03
C ARG A 340 -27.19 -25.55 -7.75
N ARG A 341 -25.93 -25.93 -7.97
CA ARG A 341 -25.43 -27.30 -7.74
C ARG A 341 -24.52 -27.46 -6.51
N ALA A 342 -24.11 -26.37 -5.87
CA ALA A 342 -23.32 -26.43 -4.63
C ALA A 342 -23.69 -25.25 -3.72
N ALA A 343 -23.98 -25.53 -2.45
CA ALA A 343 -24.40 -24.53 -1.47
C ALA A 343 -23.21 -23.68 -1.00
N TYR A 344 -22.61 -22.87 -1.89
CA TYR A 344 -21.59 -21.89 -1.54
C TYR A 344 -22.07 -20.47 -1.86
N LEU A 345 -21.73 -19.51 -1.00
CA LEU A 345 -21.92 -18.09 -1.25
C LEU A 345 -20.57 -17.51 -1.65
N ARG A 346 -20.44 -17.11 -2.92
CA ARG A 346 -19.28 -16.34 -3.38
C ARG A 346 -19.74 -14.90 -3.58
N VAL A 347 -19.30 -14.01 -2.68
CA VAL A 347 -19.55 -12.58 -2.83
C VAL A 347 -18.30 -11.97 -3.45
N VAL A 348 -18.38 -11.70 -4.74
CA VAL A 348 -17.35 -10.96 -5.48
C VAL A 348 -17.98 -9.63 -5.84
N SER A 349 -17.48 -8.54 -5.29
CA SER A 349 -17.88 -7.24 -5.82
C SER A 349 -17.07 -7.01 -7.09
N THR A 350 -17.78 -6.87 -8.19
CA THR A 350 -17.21 -6.50 -9.49
C THR A 350 -17.30 -5.00 -9.71
N GLU A 351 -18.23 -4.32 -9.03
CA GLU A 351 -18.36 -2.87 -9.04
C GLU A 351 -18.75 -2.37 -7.62
N GLY A 352 -18.05 -1.32 -7.18
CA GLY A 352 -18.55 -0.12 -6.51
C GLY A 352 -19.28 -0.11 -5.17
N GLU A 353 -19.78 -1.19 -4.57
CA GLU A 353 -20.82 -1.06 -3.54
C GLU A 353 -20.33 -1.44 -2.16
N GLU A 354 -20.77 -0.68 -1.15
CA GLU A 354 -20.86 -1.21 0.21
C GLU A 354 -22.01 -2.21 0.24
N LEU A 355 -21.68 -3.48 0.03
CA LEU A 355 -22.62 -4.57 0.21
C LEU A 355 -22.65 -4.97 1.67
N THR A 356 -23.79 -4.72 2.31
CA THR A 356 -24.14 -5.41 3.55
C THR A 356 -25.15 -6.49 3.23
N LEU A 357 -24.71 -7.75 3.26
CA LEU A 357 -25.58 -8.91 3.14
C LEU A 357 -26.05 -9.30 4.54
N ASN A 358 -27.32 -9.04 4.84
CA ASN A 358 -27.98 -9.51 6.06
C ASN A 358 -28.78 -10.77 5.73
N LEU A 359 -28.29 -11.93 6.14
CA LEU A 359 -29.01 -13.19 5.97
C LEU A 359 -29.88 -13.43 7.20
N SER A 360 -31.17 -13.09 7.10
CA SER A 360 -32.18 -13.43 8.10
C SER A 360 -32.95 -14.67 7.67
N SER A 361 -32.89 -15.74 8.46
CA SER A 361 -33.86 -16.83 8.39
C SER A 361 -35.21 -16.31 8.89
N MET A 362 -36.29 -16.46 8.11
CA MET A 362 -37.64 -16.37 8.67
C MET A 362 -38.08 -17.78 9.06
N ASP A 363 -38.33 -17.97 10.35
CA ASP A 363 -38.96 -19.17 10.89
C ASP A 363 -40.35 -19.36 10.25
N GLY A 364 -40.45 -20.34 9.36
CA GLY A 364 -41.72 -20.87 8.89
C GLY A 364 -42.26 -21.87 9.90
N THR A 365 -43.08 -21.43 10.85
CA THR A 365 -43.97 -22.33 11.57
C THR A 365 -45.08 -22.80 10.63
N THR A 366 -45.25 -24.11 10.43
CA THR A 366 -46.58 -24.75 10.33
C THR A 366 -46.50 -26.30 10.32
N ASN A 367 -47.16 -26.85 11.35
CA ASN A 367 -47.93 -28.11 11.49
C ASN A 367 -47.54 -29.44 10.79
N GLU A 368 -47.51 -30.45 11.65
CA GLU A 368 -47.61 -31.89 11.42
C GLU A 368 -48.30 -32.34 10.11
N LYS A 369 -47.52 -32.96 9.21
CA LYS A 369 -47.63 -34.40 8.86
C LYS A 369 -46.68 -34.73 7.71
N LYS A 370 -45.75 -35.66 7.98
CA LYS A 370 -44.90 -36.41 7.06
C LYS A 370 -44.00 -35.59 6.10
N GLY A 371 -42.70 -35.73 6.32
CA GLY A 371 -41.68 -35.57 5.27
C GLY A 371 -40.65 -34.51 5.59
N VAL A 372 -39.42 -34.97 5.84
CA VAL A 372 -38.16 -34.24 5.93
C VAL A 372 -38.17 -32.87 5.22
N SER A 373 -38.14 -31.79 5.98
CA SER A 373 -37.93 -30.44 5.46
C SER A 373 -36.43 -30.13 5.35
N ARG A 374 -35.94 -30.05 4.10
CA ARG A 374 -34.72 -29.30 3.75
C ARG A 374 -35.07 -27.82 3.83
N GLY A 375 -34.37 -27.05 4.66
CA GLY A 375 -34.51 -25.59 4.68
C GLY A 375 -33.87 -24.98 3.44
N GLU A 376 -34.68 -24.35 2.60
CA GLU A 376 -34.23 -23.53 1.46
C GLU A 376 -33.98 -22.09 1.94
N LEU A 377 -32.86 -21.49 1.50
CA LEU A 377 -32.62 -20.05 1.59
C LEU A 377 -33.62 -19.35 0.64
N SER A 378 -34.72 -18.82 1.18
CA SER A 378 -35.83 -18.28 0.37
C SER A 378 -35.73 -16.79 0.07
N SER A 379 -34.81 -16.04 0.70
CA SER A 379 -34.55 -14.65 0.30
C SER A 379 -33.19 -14.12 0.79
N VAL A 380 -32.50 -13.39 -0.09
CA VAL A 380 -31.34 -12.55 0.24
C VAL A 380 -31.85 -11.12 0.28
N ARG A 381 -31.73 -10.43 1.42
CA ARG A 381 -32.09 -9.01 1.53
C ARG A 381 -30.82 -8.18 1.46
N VAL A 382 -30.57 -7.60 0.29
CA VAL A 382 -29.55 -6.55 0.11
C VAL A 382 -30.17 -5.25 0.60
N SER A 383 -29.60 -4.62 1.63
CA SER A 383 -30.04 -3.31 2.09
C SER A 383 -28.94 -2.28 1.83
N LEU A 384 -29.20 -1.37 0.89
CA LEU A 384 -28.40 -0.18 0.67
C LEU A 384 -28.76 0.86 1.75
N LYS A 385 -27.78 1.36 2.47
CA LYS A 385 -28.00 2.42 3.46
C LYS A 385 -28.20 3.76 2.74
N GLY A 386 -29.46 4.12 2.43
CA GLY A 386 -29.76 5.49 1.98
C GLY A 386 -30.88 5.69 0.94
N GLY A 387 -31.89 4.82 0.84
CA GLY A 387 -33.02 5.06 -0.08
C GLY A 387 -34.07 3.95 -0.07
N LEU A 388 -35.31 4.29 -0.42
CA LEU A 388 -36.49 3.41 -0.39
C LEU A 388 -36.32 2.11 -1.19
N PRO A 389 -37.05 1.02 -0.81
CA PRO A 389 -36.86 -0.30 -1.39
C PRO A 389 -37.47 -0.38 -2.80
N VAL A 390 -36.75 -0.96 -3.76
CA VAL A 390 -37.29 -1.31 -5.09
C VAL A 390 -37.08 -2.79 -5.41
N TRP A 391 -38.16 -3.53 -5.15
CA TRP A 391 -38.81 -4.65 -5.87
C TRP A 391 -38.15 -6.01 -6.17
N GLU A 392 -38.76 -7.03 -5.54
CA GLU A 392 -39.59 -8.13 -6.11
C GLU A 392 -39.24 -8.74 -7.49
N GLY A 393 -39.03 -10.05 -7.47
CA GLY A 393 -39.06 -10.91 -8.66
C GLY A 393 -38.72 -12.37 -8.38
N ILE A 394 -39.61 -13.11 -7.71
CA ILE A 394 -39.66 -14.58 -7.82
C ILE A 394 -40.48 -14.91 -9.06
N GLN A 395 -39.92 -15.65 -10.02
CA GLN A 395 -40.70 -16.64 -10.79
C GLN A 395 -39.83 -17.87 -11.08
N GLY A 396 -40.35 -19.02 -10.68
CA GLY A 396 -39.71 -20.32 -10.87
C GLY A 396 -39.94 -20.91 -12.26
N THR A 397 -39.20 -21.99 -12.51
CA THR A 397 -39.73 -23.25 -13.05
C THR A 397 -39.02 -24.39 -12.37
#